data_AF-A0A967W181-F1
#
_entry.id   AF-A0A967W181-F1
#
_cell.length_a   1.000
_cell.length_b   1.000
_cell.length_c   1.000
_cell.angle_alpha   90.00
_cell.angle_beta   90.00
_cell.angle_gamma   90.00
#
_symmetry.space_group_name_H-M   'P 1'
#
loop_
_entity.id
_entity.type
_entity.pdbx_description
1 polymer ?
#
loop_
_entity_poly.entity_id
_entity_poly.type
_entity_poly.pdbx_seq_one_letter_code
_entity_poly.pdbx_strand_id
1 'polypeptide(L)' 'KIVACGTSYHAGLVARYWAESIAGIPCDVEIASEYRYRKTVVQPGSLFVTISQSGETADTLAALE' A
#
# COMPACT_ATOMS: atom_id res chain seq x y z
N LYS A 1 2.70 -5.33 0.60
CA LYS A 1 1.46 -4.56 0.84
C LYS A 1 1.70 -3.10 0.44
N ILE A 2 0.86 -2.56 -0.42
CA ILE A 2 0.90 -1.17 -0.89
C ILE A 2 -0.12 -0.36 -0.08
N VAL A 3 0.31 0.77 0.49
CA VAL A 3 -0.56 1.68 1.25
C VAL A 3 -0.44 3.09 0.70
N ALA A 4 -1.56 3.68 0.30
CA ALA A 4 -1.58 4.99 -0.35
C ALA A 4 -2.96 5.67 -0.24
N CYS A 5 -3.06 6.92 -0.70
CA CYS A 5 -4.33 7.66 -0.78
C CYS A 5 -4.65 8.10 -2.22
N GLY A 6 -5.94 8.35 -2.50
CA GLY A 6 -6.39 9.01 -3.73
C GLY A 6 -5.86 8.36 -5.01
N THR A 7 -5.33 9.16 -5.94
CA THR A 7 -4.78 8.67 -7.21
C THR A 7 -3.63 7.69 -7.02
N SER A 8 -2.79 7.88 -6.00
CA SER A 8 -1.70 6.95 -5.70
C SER A 8 -2.21 5.57 -5.28
N TYR A 9 -3.34 5.49 -4.57
CA TYR A 9 -4.01 4.23 -4.27
C TYR A 9 -4.48 3.52 -5.55
N HIS A 10 -5.06 4.25 -6.50
CA HIS A 10 -5.46 3.69 -7.80
C HIS A 10 -4.26 3.17 -8.61
N ALA A 11 -3.12 3.86 -8.55
CA ALA A 11 -1.87 3.36 -9.14
C ALA A 11 -1.42 2.05 -8.47
N GLY A 12 -1.56 1.95 -7.15
CA GLY A 12 -1.34 0.70 -6.40
C GLY A 12 -2.22 -0.44 -6.89
N LEU A 13 -3.51 -0.19 -7.16
CA LEU A 13 -4.43 -1.20 -7.70
C LEU A 13 -3.97 -1.75 -9.05
N VAL A 14 -3.44 -0.90 -9.94
CA VAL A 14 -2.84 -1.34 -11.21
C VAL A 14 -1.58 -2.16 -10.93
N ALA A 15 -0.70 -1.68 -10.05
CA ALA A 15 0.53 -2.37 -9.69
C ALA A 15 0.30 -3.76 -9.09
N ARG A 16 -0.80 -3.98 -8.35
CA ARG A 16 -1.19 -5.31 -7.88
C ARG A 16 -1.31 -6.32 -9.01
N TYR A 17 -2.03 -5.97 -10.08
CA TYR A 17 -2.19 -6.87 -11.22
C TYR A 17 -0.86 -7.26 -11.82
N TRP A 18 0.09 -6.32 -11.93
CA TRP A 18 1.43 -6.61 -12.42
C TRP A 18 2.26 -7.44 -11.44
N ALA A 19 2.24 -7.12 -10.16
CA ALA A 19 2.95 -7.87 -9.14
C ALA A 19 2.51 -9.35 -9.12
N GLU A 20 1.21 -9.60 -9.22
CA GLU A 20 0.66 -10.96 -9.19
C GLU A 20 0.84 -11.69 -10.52
N SER A 21 0.49 -11.06 -11.66
CA SER A 21 0.50 -11.74 -12.96
C SER A 21 1.88 -11.83 -13.61
N ILE A 22 2.77 -10.89 -13.35
CA ILE A 22 4.10 -10.82 -13.98
C ILE A 22 5.16 -11.37 -13.02
N ALA A 23 5.18 -10.89 -11.78
CA ALA A 23 6.22 -11.27 -10.82
C ALA A 23 5.83 -12.49 -9.96
N GLY A 24 4.57 -12.91 -9.95
CA GLY A 24 4.10 -14.01 -9.10
C GLY A 24 4.15 -13.70 -7.60
N ILE A 25 4.17 -12.42 -7.22
CA ILE A 25 4.28 -11.96 -5.83
C ILE A 25 2.90 -11.54 -5.33
N PRO A 26 2.38 -12.13 -4.23
CA PRO A 26 1.11 -11.70 -3.63
C PRO A 26 1.12 -10.21 -3.28
N CYS A 27 0.08 -9.47 -3.68
CA CYS A 27 0.06 -8.01 -3.50
C CYS A 27 -1.30 -7.50 -3.02
N ASP A 28 -1.35 -7.05 -1.76
CA ASP A 28 -2.49 -6.28 -1.25
C ASP A 28 -2.29 -4.77 -1.42
N VAL A 29 -3.38 -4.05 -1.68
CA VAL A 29 -3.43 -2.59 -1.78
C VAL A 29 -4.52 -2.05 -0.86
N GLU A 30 -4.19 -1.05 -0.05
CA GLU A 30 -5.09 -0.54 0.98
C GLU A 30 -5.06 0.98 1.07
N ILE A 31 -6.22 1.58 1.39
CA ILE A 31 -6.31 3.02 1.64
C ILE A 31 -5.63 3.32 2.97
N ALA A 32 -4.74 4.32 2.99
CA ALA A 32 -3.92 4.59 4.17
C ALA A 32 -4.74 4.99 5.42
N SER A 33 -5.84 5.73 5.23
CA SER A 33 -6.74 6.09 6.34
C SER A 33 -7.33 4.84 7.02
N GLU A 34 -7.71 3.81 6.25
CA GLU A 34 -8.27 2.57 6.81
C GLU A 34 -7.19 1.68 7.45
N TYR A 35 -6.01 1.63 6.82
CA TYR A 35 -4.88 0.84 7.33
C TYR A 35 -4.45 1.33 8.71
N ARG A 36 -4.33 2.66 8.89
CA ARG A 36 -3.83 3.29 10.12
C ARG A 36 -4.68 2.97 11.36
N TYR A 37 -6.00 2.92 11.23
CA TYR A 37 -6.90 2.85 12.38
C TYR A 37 -7.33 1.42 12.76
N ARG A 38 -6.87 0.39 12.05
CA ARG A 38 -7.22 -1.00 12.34
C ARG A 38 -6.01 -1.81 12.79
N LYS A 39 -6.26 -2.85 13.59
CA LYS A 39 -5.24 -3.86 13.85
C LYS A 39 -4.99 -4.69 12.59
N THR A 40 -3.81 -4.54 12.00
CA THR A 40 -3.41 -5.26 10.78
C THR A 40 -2.62 -6.51 11.10
N VAL A 41 -2.96 -7.62 10.45
CA VAL A 41 -2.13 -8.84 10.46
C VAL A 41 -1.21 -8.77 9.25
N VAL A 42 0.11 -8.73 9.49
CA VAL A 42 1.13 -8.67 8.43
C VAL A 42 1.77 -10.04 8.29
N GLN A 43 1.79 -10.58 7.07
CA GLN A 43 2.43 -11.87 6.81
C GLN A 43 3.96 -11.74 6.94
N PRO A 44 4.66 -12.73 7.52
CA PRO A 44 6.12 -12.73 7.56
C PRO A 44 6.74 -12.55 6.16
N GLY A 45 7.78 -11.73 6.06
CA GLY A 45 8.43 -11.42 4.77
C GLY A 45 7.68 -10.42 3.88
N SER A 46 6.60 -9.80 4.36
CA SER A 46 5.89 -8.76 3.60
C SER A 46 6.72 -7.48 3.46
N LEU A 47 6.94 -7.03 2.23
CA LEU A 47 7.43 -5.68 1.95
C LEU A 47 6.29 -4.66 2.11
N PHE A 48 6.53 -3.59 2.86
CA PHE A 48 5.64 -2.43 2.96
C PHE A 48 6.06 -1.37 1.94
N VAL A 49 5.11 -0.92 1.11
CA VAL A 49 5.36 0.06 0.04
C VAL A 49 4.35 1.18 0.14
N THR A 50 4.82 2.42 0.17
CA THR A 50 3.97 3.60 0.08
C THR A 50 4.07 4.23 -1.31
N ILE A 51 2.95 4.80 -1.78
CA ILE A 51 2.92 5.59 -3.02
C ILE A 51 2.37 6.95 -2.67
N SER A 52 3.19 7.99 -2.77
CA SER A 52 2.79 9.38 -2.58
C SER A 52 3.53 10.25 -3.58
N GLN A 53 2.81 11.13 -4.27
CA GLN A 53 3.43 12.08 -5.19
C GLN A 53 4.23 13.13 -4.42
N SER A 54 3.69 13.66 -3.30
CA SER A 54 4.36 14.67 -2.50
C SER A 54 5.38 14.08 -1.52
N GLY A 55 5.23 12.79 -1.15
CA GLY A 55 5.99 12.19 -0.05
C GLY A 55 5.52 12.66 1.33
N GLU A 56 4.48 13.50 1.40
CA GLU A 56 4.04 14.19 2.62
C GLU A 56 2.60 13.84 3.03
N THR A 57 1.95 12.91 2.30
CA THR A 57 0.55 12.55 2.58
C THR A 57 0.42 11.99 4.00
N ALA A 58 -0.21 12.76 4.90
CA ALA A 58 -0.22 12.50 6.34
C ALA A 58 -0.67 11.08 6.72
N ASP A 59 -1.75 10.57 6.12
CA ASP A 59 -2.21 9.20 6.39
C ASP A 59 -1.22 8.14 5.89
N THR A 60 -0.53 8.41 4.78
CA THR A 60 0.49 7.50 4.24
C THR A 60 1.76 7.52 5.10
N LEU A 61 2.17 8.68 5.61
CA LEU A 61 3.27 8.81 6.57
C LEU A 61 2.94 8.11 7.89
N ALA A 62 1.75 8.36 8.44
CA ALA A 62 1.31 7.73 9.69
C ALA A 62 1.06 6.23 9.58
N ALA A 63 0.93 5.69 8.37
CA ALA A 63 0.88 4.25 8.13
C ALA A 63 2.29 3.62 7.99
N LEU A 64 3.31 4.44 7.72
CA LEU A 64 4.72 4.02 7.62
C LEU A 64 5.44 4.08 8.97
N GLU A 65 5.09 5.06 9.81
CA GLU A 65 5.51 5.20 11.21
C GLU A 65 4.93 4.11 12.13
#